data_AF-S5ZYY1-F1
#
_entry.id   AF-S5ZYY1-F1
#
_cell.length_a   1.000
_cell.length_b   1.000
_cell.length_c   1.000
_cell.angle_alpha   90.00
_cell.angle_beta   90.00
_cell.angle_gamma   90.00
#
_symmetry.space_group_name_H-M   'P 1'
#
loop_
_entity.id
_entity.type
_entity.pdbx_description
1 polymer ?
#
loop_
_entity_poly.entity_id
_entity_poly.type
_entity_poly.pdbx_seq_one_letter_code
_entity_poly.pdbx_strand_id
1 'polypeptide(L)'
;MKKFLMAVLVAAGLSAGGVSGFAYGVNSFTVYDAQDKIVHKITDKDEVNALYLLFQESLQIAADEASFTELPKDAQVLYRYVLSYNYGNGDEQGFTFIVYKNYPLCRIPQLQEMEDIPKELTWELFKYTYEIVSKPAEVKKQLPYSAKNSYIRTYDGKGAFLLFITGEKIPNIFDALFGESVSESEAEERNLKNLFSAESIHKGHEVLVRYSFIDDEKIYMQLYLYKDTKEINITTDTGVLKVTLSEEAYGILSDPKNFQKEFEKEDANGK
;
A
#
# COMPACT_ATOMS: atom_id res chain seq x y z
N MET A 1 28.39 -8.01 0.14
CA MET A 1 27.19 -8.78 -0.26
C MET A 1 26.41 -9.12 1.00
N LYS A 2 25.50 -8.22 1.41
CA LYS A 2 24.63 -8.41 2.58
C LYS A 2 23.17 -8.55 2.11
N LYS A 3 22.47 -9.43 2.81
CA LYS A 3 21.27 -10.20 2.43
C LYS A 3 20.04 -9.32 2.14
N PHE A 4 19.58 -9.33 0.88
CA PHE A 4 18.34 -8.72 0.36
C PHE A 4 17.07 -9.54 0.70
N LEU A 5 16.98 -10.16 1.88
CA LEU A 5 16.01 -11.24 2.09
C LEU A 5 14.54 -10.76 2.22
N MET A 6 14.25 -9.49 2.47
CA MET A 6 12.92 -9.09 2.94
C MET A 6 11.94 -8.66 1.83
N ALA A 7 12.44 -7.99 0.78
CA ALA A 7 11.66 -7.68 -0.41
C ALA A 7 11.28 -8.96 -1.19
N VAL A 8 12.02 -10.05 -1.01
CA VAL A 8 11.69 -11.35 -1.62
C VAL A 8 10.58 -12.08 -0.85
N LEU A 9 10.19 -11.66 0.36
CA LEU A 9 9.15 -12.41 1.09
C LEU A 9 7.73 -11.92 0.80
N VAL A 10 7.46 -10.63 0.98
CA VAL A 10 6.17 -10.04 0.61
C VAL A 10 6.15 -9.78 -0.88
N ALA A 11 7.22 -9.20 -1.41
CA ALA A 11 7.35 -9.00 -2.83
C ALA A 11 7.81 -10.25 -3.58
N ALA A 12 8.23 -11.41 -3.05
CA ALA A 12 8.32 -12.68 -3.83
C ALA A 12 7.28 -13.77 -3.54
N GLY A 13 6.53 -13.68 -2.44
CA GLY A 13 5.15 -14.21 -2.43
C GLY A 13 4.28 -13.47 -3.47
N LEU A 14 4.51 -12.17 -3.65
CA LEU A 14 3.96 -11.32 -4.72
C LEU A 14 4.97 -11.01 -5.86
N SER A 15 6.04 -11.79 -6.11
CA SER A 15 6.92 -11.66 -7.33
C SER A 15 7.31 -12.98 -7.95
N ALA A 16 7.05 -14.10 -7.30
CA ALA A 16 6.60 -15.27 -8.05
C ALA A 16 5.28 -14.98 -8.80
N GLY A 17 4.53 -13.93 -8.39
CA GLY A 17 3.24 -13.50 -8.98
C GLY A 17 3.06 -12.01 -9.35
N GLY A 18 3.95 -11.08 -8.98
CA GLY A 18 3.55 -9.64 -9.03
C GLY A 18 4.62 -8.55 -9.19
N VAL A 19 5.93 -8.70 -8.92
CA VAL A 19 6.88 -7.60 -9.25
C VAL A 19 7.42 -7.69 -10.69
N SER A 20 7.53 -8.91 -11.24
CA SER A 20 7.66 -9.16 -12.69
C SER A 20 6.31 -9.17 -13.44
N GLY A 21 5.18 -9.26 -12.72
CA GLY A 21 3.82 -9.37 -13.30
C GLY A 21 3.29 -8.07 -13.94
N PHE A 22 3.84 -6.93 -13.56
CA PHE A 22 3.41 -5.62 -14.06
C PHE A 22 3.82 -5.30 -15.50
N ALA A 23 4.57 -6.17 -16.16
CA ALA A 23 4.85 -5.98 -17.58
C ALA A 23 3.84 -6.72 -18.48
N TYR A 24 3.21 -7.84 -18.07
CA TYR A 24 2.52 -8.70 -19.05
C TYR A 24 1.32 -9.55 -18.59
N GLY A 25 0.78 -9.46 -17.36
CA GLY A 25 -0.13 -10.52 -16.92
C GLY A 25 -1.43 -10.25 -16.18
N VAL A 26 -1.66 -9.11 -15.52
CA VAL A 26 -2.88 -8.97 -14.70
C VAL A 26 -4.10 -8.71 -15.59
N ASN A 27 -5.12 -9.58 -15.49
CA ASN A 27 -6.24 -9.59 -16.43
C ASN A 27 -7.55 -9.12 -15.81
N SER A 28 -7.90 -9.64 -14.63
CA SER A 28 -9.19 -9.32 -14.00
C SER A 28 -9.23 -9.68 -12.52
N PHE A 29 -10.14 -9.05 -11.79
CA PHE A 29 -10.65 -9.59 -10.54
C PHE A 29 -12.02 -10.23 -10.75
N THR A 30 -12.19 -11.46 -10.28
CA THR A 30 -13.52 -12.07 -10.11
C THR A 30 -13.86 -12.10 -8.63
N VAL A 31 -15.03 -11.55 -8.27
CA VAL A 31 -15.44 -11.39 -6.87
C VAL A 31 -16.58 -12.34 -6.56
N TYR A 32 -16.38 -13.15 -5.52
CA TYR A 32 -17.33 -14.13 -5.04
C TYR A 32 -17.89 -13.71 -3.68
N ASP A 33 -19.17 -13.95 -3.42
CA ASP A 33 -19.75 -13.86 -2.08
C ASP A 33 -19.37 -15.06 -1.21
N ALA A 34 -19.87 -15.07 0.03
CA ALA A 34 -19.65 -16.14 0.99
C ALA A 34 -20.29 -17.50 0.60
N GLN A 35 -21.10 -17.55 -0.46
CA GLN A 35 -21.69 -18.77 -1.01
C GLN A 35 -21.02 -19.19 -2.34
N ASP A 36 -19.83 -18.66 -2.63
CA ASP A 36 -19.08 -18.92 -3.86
C ASP A 36 -19.81 -18.48 -5.14
N LYS A 37 -20.75 -17.53 -5.06
CA LYS A 37 -21.41 -16.96 -6.24
C LYS A 37 -20.64 -15.74 -6.71
N ILE A 38 -20.42 -15.67 -8.02
CA ILE A 38 -19.86 -14.47 -8.65
C ILE A 38 -20.86 -13.32 -8.50
N VAL A 39 -20.45 -12.27 -7.80
CA VAL A 39 -21.25 -11.05 -7.60
C VAL A 39 -20.75 -9.89 -8.44
N HIS A 40 -19.47 -9.90 -8.82
CA HIS A 40 -18.88 -8.86 -9.66
C HIS A 40 -17.63 -9.36 -10.40
N LYS A 41 -17.32 -8.70 -11.53
CA LYS A 41 -16.08 -8.91 -12.28
C LYS A 41 -15.52 -7.57 -12.72
N ILE A 42 -14.25 -7.35 -12.41
CA ILE A 42 -13.52 -6.14 -12.74
C ILE A 42 -12.51 -6.51 -13.83
N THR A 43 -12.67 -5.95 -15.03
CA THR A 43 -11.85 -6.30 -16.21
C THR A 43 -11.20 -5.10 -16.87
N ASP A 44 -11.55 -3.88 -16.43
CA ASP A 44 -10.88 -2.67 -16.90
C ASP A 44 -9.45 -2.67 -16.35
N LYS A 45 -8.46 -2.55 -17.23
CA LYS A 45 -7.05 -2.72 -16.87
C LYS A 45 -6.63 -1.74 -15.75
N ASP A 46 -7.06 -0.50 -15.85
CA ASP A 46 -6.64 0.54 -14.90
C ASP A 46 -7.33 0.33 -13.55
N GLU A 47 -8.60 -0.09 -13.55
CA GLU A 47 -9.32 -0.44 -12.33
C GLU A 47 -8.74 -1.68 -11.64
N VAL A 48 -8.40 -2.72 -12.42
CA VAL A 48 -7.73 -3.94 -11.92
C VAL A 48 -6.40 -3.58 -11.26
N ASN A 49 -5.58 -2.76 -11.94
CA ASN A 49 -4.31 -2.30 -11.40
C ASN A 49 -4.52 -1.49 -10.12
N ALA A 50 -5.44 -0.53 -10.13
CA ALA A 50 -5.71 0.31 -8.97
C ALA A 50 -6.13 -0.49 -7.74
N LEU A 51 -7.01 -1.48 -7.91
CA LEU A 51 -7.48 -2.33 -6.82
C LEU A 51 -6.36 -3.23 -6.29
N TYR A 52 -5.54 -3.78 -7.18
CA TYR A 52 -4.38 -4.57 -6.78
C TYR A 52 -3.37 -3.73 -5.97
N LEU A 53 -3.05 -2.52 -6.46
CA LEU A 53 -2.18 -1.58 -5.77
C LEU A 53 -2.75 -1.19 -4.40
N LEU A 54 -4.07 -1.04 -4.26
CA LEU A 54 -4.71 -0.78 -2.97
C LEU A 54 -4.53 -1.94 -1.96
N PHE A 55 -4.62 -3.20 -2.41
CA PHE A 55 -4.32 -4.35 -1.56
C PHE A 55 -2.84 -4.39 -1.13
N GLN A 56 -1.92 -4.08 -2.04
CA GLN A 56 -0.49 -3.98 -1.73
C GLN A 56 -0.19 -2.86 -0.72
N GLU A 57 -0.77 -1.69 -0.95
CA GLU A 57 -0.68 -0.53 -0.07
C GLU A 57 -1.15 -0.91 1.34
N SER A 58 -2.31 -1.56 1.46
CA SER A 58 -2.82 -2.01 2.75
C SER A 58 -1.92 -3.04 3.43
N LEU A 59 -1.28 -3.92 2.68
CA LEU A 59 -0.38 -4.92 3.24
C LEU A 59 0.91 -4.28 3.77
N GLN A 60 1.46 -3.29 3.05
CA GLN A 60 2.61 -2.51 3.50
C GLN A 60 2.31 -1.75 4.79
N ILE A 61 1.15 -1.09 4.83
CA ILE A 61 0.69 -0.39 6.04
C ILE A 61 0.57 -1.35 7.21
N ALA A 62 0.01 -2.54 6.99
CA ALA A 62 -0.08 -3.54 8.07
C ALA A 62 1.29 -4.01 8.57
N ALA A 63 2.29 -4.09 7.69
CA ALA A 63 3.65 -4.35 8.10
C ALA A 63 4.19 -3.19 8.93
N ASP A 64 4.02 -1.94 8.50
CA ASP A 64 4.47 -0.73 9.19
C ASP A 64 3.82 -0.59 10.58
N GLU A 65 2.53 -0.88 10.69
CA GLU A 65 1.74 -0.83 11.91
C GLU A 65 1.88 -2.09 12.79
N ALA A 66 2.51 -3.15 12.27
CA ALA A 66 2.55 -4.48 12.89
C ALA A 66 1.16 -5.04 13.22
N SER A 67 0.21 -4.91 12.28
CA SER A 67 -1.20 -5.32 12.45
C SER A 67 -1.54 -6.69 11.86
N PHE A 68 -0.53 -7.55 11.71
CA PHE A 68 -0.74 -8.95 11.35
C PHE A 68 -1.33 -9.72 12.53
N THR A 69 -2.32 -10.56 12.25
CA THR A 69 -3.08 -11.27 13.29
C THR A 69 -3.48 -12.66 12.83
N GLU A 70 -3.78 -13.54 13.78
CA GLU A 70 -4.53 -14.76 13.48
C GLU A 70 -5.96 -14.41 13.07
N LEU A 71 -6.57 -15.26 12.24
CA LEU A 71 -7.96 -15.10 11.85
C LEU A 71 -8.89 -15.50 13.02
N PRO A 72 -9.81 -14.63 13.46
CA PRO A 72 -10.80 -14.98 14.47
C PRO A 72 -11.66 -16.19 14.06
N LYS A 73 -12.01 -17.05 15.02
CA LYS A 73 -12.77 -18.29 14.75
C LYS A 73 -14.18 -18.06 14.23
N ASP A 74 -14.77 -16.92 14.55
CA ASP A 74 -16.10 -16.49 14.12
C ASP A 74 -16.05 -15.57 12.90
N ALA A 75 -14.89 -15.38 12.26
CA ALA A 75 -14.74 -14.53 11.08
C ALA A 75 -15.61 -15.05 9.92
N GLN A 76 -16.43 -14.16 9.36
CA GLN A 76 -17.34 -14.46 8.26
C GLN A 76 -16.83 -13.81 6.98
N VAL A 77 -16.67 -14.60 5.92
CA VAL A 77 -16.31 -14.09 4.60
C VAL A 77 -17.36 -13.06 4.16
N LEU A 78 -16.89 -11.89 3.74
CA LEU A 78 -17.69 -10.91 3.04
C LEU A 78 -17.58 -11.18 1.53
N TYR A 79 -16.35 -11.10 1.02
CA TYR A 79 -16.03 -11.35 -0.38
C TYR A 79 -14.71 -12.08 -0.53
N ARG A 80 -14.62 -12.93 -1.54
CA ARG A 80 -13.36 -13.50 -2.05
C ARG A 80 -13.04 -12.87 -3.40
N TYR A 81 -11.92 -12.16 -3.46
CA TYR A 81 -11.37 -11.56 -4.67
C TYR A 81 -10.33 -12.51 -5.27
N VAL A 82 -10.58 -12.98 -6.48
CA VAL A 82 -9.63 -13.80 -7.24
C VAL A 82 -9.04 -12.96 -8.35
N LEU A 83 -7.76 -12.63 -8.21
CA LEU A 83 -6.94 -11.98 -9.22
C LEU A 83 -6.47 -13.01 -10.24
N SER A 84 -6.94 -12.89 -11.46
CA SER A 84 -6.48 -13.68 -12.60
C SER A 84 -5.31 -13.00 -13.28
N TYR A 85 -4.21 -13.73 -13.48
CA TYR A 85 -3.06 -13.25 -14.24
C TYR A 85 -2.41 -14.31 -15.15
N ASN A 86 -1.76 -13.88 -16.23
CA ASN A 86 -1.12 -14.75 -17.23
C ASN A 86 0.31 -14.28 -17.54
N TYR A 87 1.31 -15.15 -17.42
CA TYR A 87 2.71 -14.81 -17.69
C TYR A 87 3.16 -14.99 -19.15
N GLY A 88 2.20 -15.03 -20.09
CA GLY A 88 2.46 -15.26 -21.51
C GLY A 88 2.76 -16.73 -21.87
N ASN A 89 2.66 -17.65 -20.91
CA ASN A 89 2.85 -19.09 -21.09
C ASN A 89 1.54 -19.85 -21.34
N GLY A 90 0.39 -19.17 -21.36
CA GLY A 90 -0.92 -19.76 -21.65
C GLY A 90 -1.69 -20.27 -20.43
N ASP A 91 -1.03 -20.39 -19.27
CA ASP A 91 -1.67 -20.82 -18.02
C ASP A 91 -2.13 -19.60 -17.21
N GLU A 92 -3.44 -19.50 -16.99
CA GLU A 92 -4.03 -18.53 -16.09
C GLU A 92 -3.80 -18.96 -14.64
N GLN A 93 -3.12 -18.10 -13.88
CA GLN A 93 -2.93 -18.28 -12.45
C GLN A 93 -3.90 -17.39 -11.68
N GLY A 94 -4.23 -17.81 -10.46
CA GLY A 94 -5.13 -17.10 -9.56
C GLY A 94 -4.42 -16.74 -8.26
N PHE A 95 -4.53 -15.48 -7.83
CA PHE A 95 -4.15 -15.05 -6.49
C PHE A 95 -5.39 -14.61 -5.72
N THR A 96 -5.54 -15.07 -4.47
CA THR A 96 -6.79 -14.88 -3.70
C THR A 96 -6.59 -13.94 -2.52
N PHE A 97 -7.49 -12.95 -2.42
CA PHE A 97 -7.70 -12.14 -1.22
C PHE A 97 -9.09 -12.44 -0.65
N ILE A 98 -9.20 -12.62 0.66
CA ILE A 98 -10.47 -12.83 1.36
C ILE A 98 -10.71 -11.67 2.32
N VAL A 99 -11.81 -10.95 2.12
CA VAL A 99 -12.26 -9.84 2.97
C VAL A 99 -13.35 -10.35 3.91
N TYR A 100 -13.34 -9.91 5.17
CA TYR A 100 -14.29 -10.38 6.19
C TYR A 100 -15.34 -9.32 6.55
N LYS A 101 -16.52 -9.77 7.00
CA LYS A 101 -17.69 -8.91 7.27
C LYS A 101 -17.71 -8.33 8.68
N ASN A 102 -17.38 -9.16 9.66
CA ASN A 102 -17.42 -8.83 11.08
C ASN A 102 -16.11 -8.25 11.62
N TYR A 103 -15.06 -8.26 10.79
CA TYR A 103 -13.77 -7.66 11.08
C TYR A 103 -13.24 -6.99 9.82
N PRO A 104 -12.56 -5.82 9.90
CA PRO A 104 -11.90 -5.19 8.77
C PRO A 104 -10.61 -5.95 8.43
N LEU A 105 -10.69 -7.25 8.19
CA LEU A 105 -9.54 -8.11 7.91
C LEU A 105 -9.49 -8.47 6.43
N CYS A 106 -8.27 -8.65 5.94
CA CYS A 106 -7.97 -9.32 4.70
C CYS A 106 -7.07 -10.53 4.97
N ARG A 107 -7.23 -11.59 4.19
CA ARG A 107 -6.40 -12.79 4.26
C ARG A 107 -5.95 -13.25 2.88
N ILE A 108 -4.70 -13.69 2.80
CA ILE A 108 -4.17 -14.51 1.72
C ILE A 108 -4.08 -15.95 2.24
N PRO A 109 -4.90 -16.89 1.74
CA PRO A 109 -5.02 -18.23 2.31
C PRO A 109 -3.98 -19.24 1.79
N GLN A 110 -3.21 -18.91 0.75
CA GLN A 110 -2.31 -19.85 0.07
C GLN A 110 -1.03 -19.15 -0.36
N LEU A 111 -0.14 -18.86 0.58
CA LEU A 111 1.21 -18.42 0.25
C LEU A 111 2.09 -19.65 -0.04
N GLN A 112 3.00 -19.53 -1.02
CA GLN A 112 3.97 -20.59 -1.28
C GLN A 112 4.84 -20.81 -0.04
N GLU A 113 5.01 -22.08 0.36
CA GLU A 113 5.87 -22.44 1.49
C GLU A 113 7.33 -22.09 1.15
N MET A 114 7.84 -21.05 1.80
CA MET A 114 9.27 -20.74 1.87
C MET A 114 9.68 -20.63 3.34
N GLU A 115 10.95 -20.82 3.66
CA GLU A 115 11.48 -20.94 5.03
C GLU A 115 11.02 -19.81 5.98
N ASP A 116 10.76 -18.62 5.45
CA ASP A 116 10.38 -17.43 6.20
C ASP A 116 8.95 -16.91 5.89
N ILE A 117 8.22 -17.49 4.92
CA ILE A 117 6.87 -17.00 4.51
C ILE A 117 5.79 -17.80 5.24
N PRO A 118 4.88 -17.16 6.00
CA PRO A 118 3.79 -17.88 6.64
C PRO A 118 2.84 -18.44 5.57
N LYS A 119 2.31 -19.66 5.78
CA LYS A 119 1.39 -20.33 4.82
C LYS A 119 0.15 -19.50 4.52
N GLU A 120 -0.26 -18.70 5.48
CA GLU A 120 -1.43 -17.86 5.46
C GLU A 120 -1.08 -16.54 6.12
N LEU A 121 -1.60 -15.44 5.58
CA LEU A 121 -1.32 -14.12 6.10
C LEU A 121 -2.64 -13.37 6.26
N THR A 122 -2.93 -12.90 7.47
CA THR A 122 -4.13 -12.12 7.79
C THR A 122 -3.70 -10.81 8.43
N TRP A 123 -4.29 -9.71 7.98
CA TRP A 123 -3.99 -8.37 8.49
C TRP A 123 -5.23 -7.50 8.56
N GLU A 124 -5.14 -6.43 9.36
CA GLU A 124 -6.16 -5.39 9.42
C GLU A 124 -6.07 -4.45 8.21
N LEU A 125 -7.16 -4.37 7.46
CA LEU A 125 -7.35 -3.37 6.42
C LEU A 125 -7.60 -2.02 7.09
N PHE A 126 -6.80 -1.01 6.72
CA PHE A 126 -7.12 0.35 7.13
C PHE A 126 -8.45 0.81 6.52
N LYS A 127 -9.08 1.78 7.20
CA LYS A 127 -10.47 2.20 6.97
C LYS A 127 -10.83 2.36 5.48
N TYR A 128 -10.08 3.17 4.75
CA TYR A 128 -10.42 3.44 3.35
C TYR A 128 -10.36 2.20 2.47
N THR A 129 -9.33 1.34 2.60
CA THR A 129 -9.29 0.08 1.84
C THR A 129 -10.51 -0.77 2.14
N TYR A 130 -10.87 -0.93 3.42
CA TYR A 130 -12.04 -1.72 3.81
C TYR A 130 -13.34 -1.17 3.20
N GLU A 131 -13.52 0.16 3.18
CA GLU A 131 -14.68 0.81 2.57
C GLU A 131 -14.83 0.49 1.08
N ILE A 132 -13.72 0.49 0.33
CA ILE A 132 -13.68 0.17 -1.10
C ILE A 132 -13.98 -1.32 -1.34
N VAL A 133 -13.24 -2.22 -0.68
CA VAL A 133 -13.33 -3.67 -0.94
C VAL A 133 -14.57 -4.32 -0.32
N SER A 134 -15.33 -3.58 0.48
CA SER A 134 -16.65 -4.01 0.97
C SER A 134 -17.77 -3.73 -0.03
N LYS A 135 -17.49 -3.05 -1.16
CA LYS A 135 -18.49 -2.70 -2.18
C LYS A 135 -17.94 -2.94 -3.59
N PRO A 136 -17.79 -4.21 -4.02
CA PRO A 136 -17.14 -4.57 -5.28
C PRO A 136 -17.70 -3.84 -6.52
N ALA A 137 -19.02 -3.64 -6.58
CA ALA A 137 -19.68 -2.98 -7.71
C ALA A 137 -19.46 -1.45 -7.76
N GLU A 138 -18.93 -0.85 -6.69
CA GLU A 138 -18.69 0.59 -6.58
C GLU A 138 -17.20 0.96 -6.64
N VAL A 139 -16.29 -0.01 -6.81
CA VAL A 139 -14.83 0.19 -6.82
C VAL A 139 -14.45 1.31 -7.80
N LYS A 140 -14.86 1.23 -9.06
CA LYS A 140 -14.64 2.28 -10.07
C LYS A 140 -15.04 3.69 -9.63
N LYS A 141 -16.12 3.82 -8.85
CA LYS A 141 -16.64 5.12 -8.41
C LYS A 141 -15.87 5.67 -7.22
N GLN A 142 -15.42 4.78 -6.34
CA GLN A 142 -14.87 5.15 -5.04
C GLN A 142 -13.34 5.21 -5.04
N LEU A 143 -12.68 4.43 -5.89
CA LEU A 143 -11.23 4.35 -5.96
C LEU A 143 -10.69 5.29 -7.05
N PRO A 144 -10.10 6.44 -6.72
CA PRO A 144 -9.41 7.25 -7.68
C PRO A 144 -8.10 6.55 -8.08
N TYR A 145 -7.81 6.62 -9.38
CA TYR A 145 -6.62 6.05 -9.98
C TYR A 145 -6.13 6.92 -11.14
N SER A 146 -4.88 6.68 -11.52
CA SER A 146 -4.22 7.35 -12.62
C SER A 146 -3.88 6.32 -13.68
N ALA A 147 -3.99 6.69 -14.96
CA ALA A 147 -3.55 5.87 -16.08
C ALA A 147 -2.01 5.75 -16.14
N LYS A 148 -1.31 6.75 -15.58
CA LYS A 148 0.12 6.68 -15.25
C LYS A 148 0.19 6.16 -13.81
N ASN A 149 0.88 5.06 -13.53
CA ASN A 149 0.86 4.46 -12.20
C ASN A 149 1.50 5.35 -11.12
N SER A 150 1.99 6.54 -11.47
CA SER A 150 2.42 7.57 -10.52
C SER A 150 1.27 8.36 -9.89
N TYR A 151 1.13 8.28 -8.56
CA TYR A 151 0.18 9.07 -7.78
C TYR A 151 0.54 9.15 -6.29
N ILE A 152 -0.09 10.09 -5.59
CA ILE A 152 -0.09 10.19 -4.13
C ILE A 152 -1.51 10.02 -3.61
N ARG A 153 -1.69 9.15 -2.61
CA ARG A 153 -2.89 9.13 -1.76
C ARG A 153 -2.53 9.63 -0.37
N THR A 154 -3.38 10.45 0.20
CA THR A 154 -3.20 10.97 1.56
C THR A 154 -4.35 10.55 2.45
N TYR A 155 -4.03 10.20 3.69
CA TYR A 155 -4.96 9.74 4.70
C TYR A 155 -4.76 10.48 6.02
N ASP A 156 -5.81 10.58 6.82
CA ASP A 156 -5.66 10.98 8.22
C ASP A 156 -5.02 9.85 9.04
N GLY A 157 -4.64 10.15 10.29
CA GLY A 157 -4.13 9.16 11.24
C GLY A 157 -5.06 7.98 11.57
N LYS A 158 -6.31 8.00 11.09
CA LYS A 158 -7.29 6.91 11.24
C LYS A 158 -7.51 6.15 9.93
N GLY A 159 -6.73 6.46 8.89
CA GLY A 159 -6.82 5.81 7.58
C GLY A 159 -8.00 6.25 6.72
N ALA A 160 -8.65 7.38 7.02
CA ALA A 160 -9.67 7.97 6.16
C ALA A 160 -8.99 8.72 5.00
N PHE A 161 -9.47 8.51 3.78
CA PHE A 161 -8.94 9.16 2.59
C PHE A 161 -9.22 10.66 2.59
N LEU A 162 -8.19 11.46 2.29
CA LEU A 162 -8.22 12.91 2.29
C LEU A 162 -8.02 13.49 0.88
N LEU A 163 -7.03 12.96 0.15
CA LEU A 163 -6.59 13.56 -1.11
C LEU A 163 -5.97 12.52 -2.05
N PHE A 164 -6.17 12.73 -3.35
CA PHE A 164 -5.49 12.01 -4.43
C PHE A 164 -4.88 13.01 -5.40
N ILE A 165 -3.58 12.88 -5.66
CA ILE A 165 -2.82 13.72 -6.58
C ILE A 165 -2.19 12.82 -7.65
N THR A 166 -2.23 13.28 -8.90
CA THR A 166 -1.56 12.66 -10.04
C THR A 166 -0.68 13.68 -10.73
N GLY A 167 0.51 13.29 -11.19
CA GLY A 167 1.37 14.19 -11.98
C GLY A 167 2.76 13.61 -12.23
N GLU A 168 3.45 14.12 -13.24
CA GLU A 168 4.78 13.65 -13.64
C GLU A 168 5.91 14.18 -12.73
N LYS A 169 5.63 15.19 -11.91
CA LYS A 169 6.63 15.89 -11.07
C LYS A 169 6.57 15.52 -9.60
N ILE A 170 5.96 14.36 -9.27
CA ILE A 170 5.92 13.92 -7.87
C ILE A 170 7.34 13.77 -7.27
N PRO A 171 8.35 13.22 -7.97
CA PRO A 171 9.71 13.16 -7.42
C PRO A 171 10.28 14.55 -7.02
N ASN A 172 9.95 15.60 -7.78
CA ASN A 172 10.49 16.94 -7.52
C ASN A 172 9.98 17.55 -6.21
N ILE A 173 8.71 17.33 -5.85
CA ILE A 173 8.20 17.83 -4.56
C ILE A 173 8.81 17.08 -3.39
N PHE A 174 9.19 15.81 -3.57
CA PHE A 174 9.96 15.08 -2.57
C PHE A 174 11.34 15.69 -2.37
N ASP A 175 12.08 15.95 -3.45
CA ASP A 175 13.39 16.59 -3.35
C ASP A 175 13.30 17.97 -2.69
N ALA A 176 12.27 18.76 -3.01
CA ALA A 176 12.04 20.06 -2.39
C ALA A 176 11.74 19.97 -0.88
N LEU A 177 10.96 18.96 -0.45
CA LEU A 177 10.56 18.81 0.94
C LEU A 177 11.61 18.10 1.81
N PHE A 178 12.44 17.25 1.22
CA PHE A 178 13.28 16.30 1.96
C PHE A 178 14.76 16.28 1.53
N GLY A 179 15.15 16.97 0.45
CA GLY A 179 16.42 16.74 -0.27
C GLY A 179 17.69 16.75 0.60
N GLU A 180 17.84 17.74 1.49
CA GLU A 180 18.99 17.76 2.41
C GLU A 180 18.82 16.74 3.55
N SER A 181 17.63 16.66 4.15
CA SER A 181 17.37 15.84 5.34
C SER A 181 17.41 14.32 5.09
N VAL A 182 17.07 13.87 3.88
CA VAL A 182 17.17 12.45 3.50
C VAL A 182 18.61 12.05 3.19
N SER A 183 19.42 12.96 2.63
CA SER A 183 20.81 12.69 2.27
C SER A 183 21.71 12.36 3.47
N GLU A 184 21.33 12.84 4.66
CA GLU A 184 22.06 12.64 5.92
C GLU A 184 21.49 11.49 6.78
N SER A 185 20.38 10.89 6.37
CA SER A 185 19.67 9.87 7.16
C SER A 185 20.05 8.45 6.74
N GLU A 186 20.38 7.59 7.71
CA GLU A 186 20.58 6.16 7.46
C GLU A 186 19.26 5.40 7.65
N ALA A 187 18.93 4.54 6.68
CA ALA A 187 17.75 3.68 6.77
C ALA A 187 17.96 2.60 7.83
N GLU A 188 17.04 2.51 8.79
CA GLU A 188 16.98 1.38 9.73
C GLU A 188 16.44 0.15 9.00
N GLU A 189 17.24 -0.91 8.92
CA GLU A 189 16.77 -2.21 8.42
C GLU A 189 15.63 -2.72 9.31
N ARG A 190 14.55 -3.16 8.66
CA ARG A 190 13.42 -3.78 9.37
C ARG A 190 13.70 -5.26 9.61
N ASN A 191 13.35 -5.77 10.78
CA ASN A 191 13.39 -7.20 11.07
C ASN A 191 11.98 -7.80 11.02
N LEU A 192 11.49 -8.07 9.80
CA LEU A 192 10.21 -8.72 9.53
C LEU A 192 10.29 -10.26 9.44
N LYS A 193 11.30 -10.89 10.04
CA LYS A 193 11.41 -12.37 10.05
C LYS A 193 10.23 -13.06 10.72
N ASN A 194 9.54 -12.36 11.62
CA ASN A 194 8.30 -12.84 12.20
C ASN A 194 7.30 -11.69 12.26
N LEU A 195 6.35 -11.69 11.32
CA LEU A 195 5.33 -10.66 11.17
C LEU A 195 4.40 -10.55 12.39
N PHE A 196 4.18 -11.64 13.12
CA PHE A 196 3.32 -11.68 14.30
C PHE A 196 3.99 -11.13 15.57
N SER A 197 5.31 -10.98 15.56
CA SER A 197 6.07 -10.40 16.67
C SER A 197 6.83 -9.13 16.27
N ALA A 198 6.54 -8.58 15.09
CA ALA A 198 7.11 -7.32 14.65
C ALA A 198 6.58 -6.19 15.53
N GLU A 199 7.39 -5.15 15.70
CA GLU A 199 6.95 -3.93 16.37
C GLU A 199 6.56 -2.88 15.35
N SER A 200 5.52 -2.10 15.68
CA SER A 200 5.11 -0.95 14.87
C SER A 200 6.26 0.05 14.74
N ILE A 201 6.45 0.59 13.54
CA ILE A 201 7.44 1.63 13.29
C ILE A 201 7.10 2.97 13.98
N HIS A 202 5.86 3.15 14.43
CA HIS A 202 5.39 4.37 15.06
C HIS A 202 5.88 4.50 16.51
N LYS A 203 6.29 3.39 17.16
CA LYS A 203 6.83 3.37 18.53
C LYS A 203 6.01 4.19 19.55
N GLY A 204 4.69 4.21 19.39
CA GLY A 204 3.76 4.94 20.28
C GLY A 204 3.42 6.37 19.84
N HIS A 205 3.98 6.88 18.74
CA HIS A 205 3.57 8.17 18.18
C HIS A 205 2.20 8.09 17.50
N GLU A 206 1.39 9.13 17.69
CA GLU A 206 0.12 9.28 16.98
C GLU A 206 0.41 9.82 15.56
N VAL A 207 0.05 9.05 14.53
CA VAL A 207 0.14 9.50 13.13
C VAL A 207 -0.86 10.63 12.92
N LEU A 208 -0.41 11.75 12.38
CA LEU A 208 -1.24 12.89 11.99
C LEU A 208 -1.79 12.68 10.57
N VAL A 209 -0.86 12.47 9.62
CA VAL A 209 -1.16 12.29 8.20
C VAL A 209 -0.27 11.18 7.65
N ARG A 210 -0.85 10.32 6.81
CA ARG A 210 -0.13 9.33 6.03
C ARG A 210 -0.15 9.69 4.56
N TYR A 211 0.98 9.61 3.88
CA TYR A 211 1.07 9.71 2.43
C TYR A 211 1.56 8.39 1.85
N SER A 212 0.85 7.90 0.84
CA SER A 212 1.23 6.72 0.08
C SER A 212 1.62 7.19 -1.31
N PHE A 213 2.91 7.09 -1.61
CA PHE A 213 3.46 7.44 -2.90
C PHE A 213 3.73 6.18 -3.71
N ILE A 214 3.27 6.22 -4.95
CA ILE A 214 3.49 5.19 -5.95
C ILE A 214 4.02 5.89 -7.19
N ASP A 215 5.07 5.34 -7.78
CA ASP A 215 5.61 5.80 -9.07
C ASP A 215 5.47 4.71 -10.15
N ASP A 216 5.70 5.07 -11.41
CA ASP A 216 5.73 4.15 -12.56
C ASP A 216 6.83 3.09 -12.43
N GLU A 217 7.93 3.41 -11.73
CA GLU A 217 8.96 2.43 -11.33
C GLU A 217 8.51 1.52 -10.18
N LYS A 218 7.28 1.71 -9.68
CA LYS A 218 6.67 1.01 -8.54
C LYS A 218 7.43 1.17 -7.24
N ILE A 219 8.10 2.31 -7.11
CA ILE A 219 8.62 2.75 -5.83
C ILE A 219 7.40 3.02 -4.95
N TYR A 220 7.21 2.14 -3.97
CA TYR A 220 6.19 2.26 -2.94
C TYR A 220 6.84 2.90 -1.72
N MET A 221 6.45 4.14 -1.42
CA MET A 221 6.85 4.81 -0.18
C MET A 221 5.63 5.11 0.67
N GLN A 222 5.73 4.86 1.97
CA GLN A 222 4.77 5.36 2.94
C GLN A 222 5.45 6.40 3.81
N LEU A 223 4.81 7.55 3.96
CA LEU A 223 5.28 8.62 4.80
C LEU A 223 4.30 8.81 5.94
N TYR A 224 4.80 8.77 7.16
CA TYR A 224 4.02 8.89 8.38
C TYR A 224 4.47 10.13 9.13
N LEU A 225 3.69 11.20 8.99
CA LEU A 225 3.90 12.42 9.74
C LEU A 225 3.26 12.27 11.11
N TYR A 226 4.00 12.56 12.17
CA TYR A 226 3.50 12.44 13.53
C TYR A 226 2.92 13.75 14.07
N LYS A 227 1.94 13.61 14.96
CA LYS A 227 1.25 14.74 15.58
C LYS A 227 2.13 15.40 16.62
N ASP A 228 2.11 16.74 16.66
CA ASP A 228 2.85 17.58 17.61
C ASP A 228 4.37 17.36 17.57
N THR A 229 4.90 16.76 16.50
CA THR A 229 6.35 16.61 16.25
C THR A 229 6.68 17.01 14.82
N LYS A 230 7.95 17.32 14.54
CA LYS A 230 8.43 17.51 13.16
C LYS A 230 9.01 16.23 12.58
N GLU A 231 8.74 15.09 13.23
CA GLU A 231 9.31 13.82 12.81
C GLU A 231 8.40 13.17 11.77
N ILE A 232 9.04 12.61 10.76
CA ILE A 232 8.39 11.80 9.74
C ILE A 232 9.17 10.50 9.57
N ASN A 233 8.44 9.39 9.51
CA ASN A 233 9.02 8.13 9.04
C ASN A 233 8.70 7.97 7.55
N ILE A 234 9.73 7.68 6.76
CA ILE A 234 9.61 7.31 5.36
C ILE A 234 9.94 5.82 5.27
N THR A 235 8.97 4.99 4.91
CA THR A 235 9.16 3.56 4.72
C THR A 235 9.29 3.24 3.25
N THR A 236 10.20 2.31 2.96
CA THR A 236 10.39 1.71 1.65
C THR A 236 10.27 0.19 1.81
N ASP A 237 10.50 -0.53 0.72
CA ASP A 237 10.71 -1.98 0.72
C ASP A 237 11.95 -2.44 1.52
N THR A 238 12.90 -1.53 1.76
CA THR A 238 14.24 -1.82 2.29
C THR A 238 14.46 -1.37 3.73
N GLY A 239 13.65 -0.43 4.25
CA GLY A 239 13.87 0.09 5.59
C GLY A 239 12.91 1.19 6.01
N VAL A 240 13.24 1.81 7.14
CA VAL A 240 12.59 3.03 7.63
C VAL A 240 13.64 4.12 7.74
N LEU A 241 13.46 5.22 7.02
CA LEU A 241 14.21 6.45 7.26
C LEU A 241 13.44 7.31 8.25
N LYS A 242 14.13 7.83 9.25
CA LYS A 242 13.57 8.77 10.22
C LYS A 242 14.14 10.15 9.91
N VAL A 243 13.25 11.09 9.64
CA VAL A 243 13.63 12.43 9.19
C VAL A 243 13.00 13.46 10.12
N THR A 244 13.77 14.48 10.49
CA THR A 244 13.24 15.67 11.16
C THR A 244 13.03 16.76 10.12
N LEU A 245 11.80 17.22 9.97
CA LEU A 245 11.40 18.24 9.01
C LEU A 245 11.80 19.65 9.44
N SER A 246 11.98 20.52 8.45
CA SER A 246 11.95 21.97 8.65
C SER A 246 10.52 22.41 9.04
N GLU A 247 10.40 23.61 9.63
CA GLU A 247 9.09 24.19 9.95
C GLU A 247 8.20 24.35 8.72
N GLU A 248 8.82 24.73 7.58
CA GLU A 248 8.13 24.90 6.31
C GLU A 248 7.59 23.57 5.78
N ALA A 249 8.44 22.53 5.72
CA ALA A 249 8.04 21.21 5.25
C ALA A 249 6.95 20.60 6.16
N TYR A 250 7.06 20.78 7.49
CA TYR A 250 6.01 20.37 8.42
C TYR A 250 4.68 21.10 8.17
N GLY A 251 4.71 22.42 7.95
CA GLY A 251 3.51 23.21 7.65
C GLY A 251 2.82 22.81 6.34
N ILE A 252 3.59 22.36 5.34
CA ILE A 252 3.08 21.85 4.07
C ILE A 252 2.46 20.46 4.25
N LEU A 253 3.15 19.54 4.94
CA LEU A 253 2.75 18.12 5.08
C LEU A 253 1.72 17.86 6.19
N SER A 254 1.52 18.79 7.12
CA SER A 254 0.52 18.64 8.18
C SER A 254 -0.92 18.91 7.72
N ASP A 255 -1.10 19.60 6.59
CA ASP A 255 -2.39 19.83 5.94
C ASP A 255 -2.33 19.39 4.47
N PRO A 256 -3.05 18.32 4.09
CA PRO A 256 -3.09 17.86 2.70
C PRO A 256 -3.51 18.94 1.69
N LYS A 257 -4.29 19.96 2.10
CA LYS A 257 -4.64 21.09 1.23
C LYS A 257 -3.48 22.03 0.99
N ASN A 258 -2.58 22.21 1.97
CA ASN A 258 -1.36 22.98 1.77
C ASN A 258 -0.40 22.21 0.87
N PHE A 259 -0.24 20.90 1.10
CA PHE A 259 0.50 20.02 0.23
C PHE A 259 0.01 20.09 -1.23
N GLN A 260 -1.31 20.02 -1.45
CA GLN A 260 -1.88 20.14 -2.79
C GLN A 260 -1.52 21.47 -3.47
N LYS A 261 -1.67 22.60 -2.76
CA LYS A 261 -1.34 23.92 -3.31
C LYS A 261 0.14 24.03 -3.67
N GLU A 262 1.01 23.45 -2.86
CA GLU A 262 2.45 23.48 -3.14
C GLU A 262 2.79 22.61 -4.35
N PHE A 263 2.20 21.43 -4.45
CA PHE A 263 2.30 20.57 -5.62
C PHE A 263 1.86 21.29 -6.91
N GLU A 264 0.72 21.99 -6.88
CA GLU A 264 0.21 22.74 -8.03
C GLU A 264 1.13 23.91 -8.44
N LYS A 265 1.83 24.55 -7.50
CA LYS A 265 2.81 25.61 -7.82
C LYS A 265 4.04 25.06 -8.51
N GLU A 266 4.63 23.97 -7.97
CA GLU A 266 5.78 23.31 -8.57
C GLU A 266 5.46 22.79 -9.98
N ASP A 267 4.24 22.30 -10.17
CA ASP A 267 3.78 21.88 -11.49
C ASP A 267 3.70 23.06 -12.47
N ALA A 268 3.19 24.22 -12.02
CA ALA A 268 3.05 25.42 -12.83
C ALA A 268 4.38 26.15 -13.15
N ASN A 269 5.37 26.11 -12.25
CA ASN A 269 6.62 26.87 -12.37
C ASN A 269 7.69 26.19 -13.24
N GLY A 270 7.66 24.87 -13.38
CA GLY A 270 8.62 24.12 -14.19
C GLY A 270 8.27 24.06 -15.69
N LYS A 271 8.36 25.20 -16.39
CA LYS A 271 8.46 25.27 -17.87
C LYS A 271 9.87 24.98 -18.35
#